data_AF-A0A8C4RKU8-F1
#
_entry.id   AF-A0A8C4RKU8-F1
#
_cell.length_a   1.000
_cell.length_b   1.000
_cell.length_c   1.000
_cell.angle_alpha   90.00
_cell.angle_beta   90.00
_cell.angle_gamma   90.00
#
_symmetry.space_group_name_H-M   'P 1'
#
loop_
_entity.id
_entity.type
_entity.pdbx_description
1 polymer ?
#
loop_
_entity_poly.entity_id
_entity_poly.type
_entity_poly.pdbx_seq_one_letter_code
_entity_poly.pdbx_strand_id
1 'polypeptide(L)'
;MLHKVVSEDGRNWDQLLPLVLFAYREVPQTSTGFSPFELLYGRQPRGLLDMLKEGWEEEVLPSSNILEYIVQLHDRLDKIRPVLKDHLEKAQAAQARYYNRNTTLREFRPGDRVMVLVPTSHSKLLAHWQGPYEIKERKELVNYLVKQPNRRPSERVYHINLLKPWKDREASPTSGQPRFLFVEHQPLNFGSNLSWKHRQELESAILSVMEVVSEQPGRTSLTEHDVITDPGVIVRERPYRLPEAKKAEVELENRRMLDLNIIEESFSPWSSPIVLVSKPDGSWRFCNNFRRLNQVSKFDAYPMPRVDDLLGRLGNAQFLTTLDLTKGYWQIPLTSSAREKTAFSTPSGHWQYKVVPFGLHGAPATFQRLVDTLLRPHNSYSAAYLDDIIIYSDTWKDHVQQVLAILHTLIQAGLRINPKKCFFGLQEAKYLGYLVGGGTVRPQCSKIDAIVRWPRPISKRQVQAFLGLASYYRRFVPRFSERASPLTDLTKKRAPLKVVWSDVAEAAFCDLKLALTSAPVLKSPNFNFPFILQTDALDTGLGAVLSQCIDGAEHPVM
;
A
#
# COMPACT_ATOMS: atom_id res chain seq x y z
N MET A 1 12.53 8.82 26.30
CA MET A 1 13.77 8.02 26.19
C MET A 1 14.02 7.22 27.46
N LEU A 2 14.21 7.86 28.63
CA LEU A 2 14.47 7.17 29.90
C LEU A 2 13.42 6.09 30.27
N HIS A 3 12.12 6.38 30.13
CA HIS A 3 11.04 5.40 30.33
C HIS A 3 11.19 4.10 29.53
N LYS A 4 11.83 4.13 28.36
CA LYS A 4 11.96 2.93 27.49
C LYS A 4 13.09 1.99 27.93
N VAL A 5 13.97 2.45 28.81
CA VAL A 5 15.20 1.75 29.23
C VAL A 5 15.19 1.38 30.71
N VAL A 6 14.35 2.05 31.51
CA VAL A 6 14.15 1.73 32.93
C VAL A 6 13.31 0.46 33.07
N SER A 7 13.62 -0.38 34.07
CA SER A 7 12.86 -1.60 34.37
C SER A 7 11.41 -1.29 34.78
N GLU A 8 10.51 -2.28 34.72
CA GLU A 8 9.08 -2.10 35.04
C GLU A 8 8.85 -1.48 36.43
N ASP A 9 9.75 -1.77 37.39
CA ASP A 9 9.68 -1.25 38.76
C ASP A 9 10.17 0.20 38.91
N GLY A 10 10.78 0.79 37.88
CA GLY A 10 11.19 2.19 37.90
C GLY A 10 12.42 2.50 38.78
N ARG A 11 13.07 1.50 39.40
CA ARG A 11 14.05 1.71 40.50
C ARG A 11 15.49 1.94 40.06
N ASN A 12 15.89 1.56 38.84
CA ASN A 12 17.26 1.66 38.34
C ASN A 12 17.51 2.88 37.43
N TRP A 13 16.62 3.87 37.45
CA TRP A 13 16.66 5.01 36.54
C TRP A 13 17.89 5.89 36.73
N ASP A 14 18.37 6.01 37.96
CA ASP A 14 19.55 6.77 38.36
C ASP A 14 20.84 6.14 37.80
N GLN A 15 20.92 4.81 37.81
CA GLN A 15 22.06 4.06 37.24
C GLN A 15 22.13 4.17 35.72
N LEU A 16 20.97 4.21 35.05
CA LEU A 16 20.87 4.29 33.59
C LEU A 16 20.94 5.72 33.05
N LEU A 17 20.70 6.73 33.90
CA LEU A 17 20.66 8.12 33.49
C LEU A 17 21.96 8.59 32.82
N PRO A 18 23.18 8.31 33.33
CA PRO A 18 24.42 8.72 32.68
C PRO A 18 24.56 8.16 31.26
N LEU A 19 24.20 6.88 31.05
CA LEU A 19 24.28 6.21 29.75
C LEU A 19 23.27 6.81 28.76
N VAL A 20 22.04 7.07 29.21
CA VAL A 20 21.01 7.70 28.37
C VAL A 20 21.37 9.15 28.03
N LEU A 21 21.93 9.90 28.98
CA LEU A 21 22.41 11.26 28.73
C LEU A 21 23.58 11.28 27.75
N PHE A 22 24.51 10.32 27.86
CA PHE A 22 25.60 10.18 26.91
C PHE A 22 25.07 9.93 25.49
N ALA A 23 24.22 8.92 25.32
CA ALA A 23 23.60 8.60 24.03
C ALA A 23 22.80 9.77 23.45
N TYR A 24 22.06 10.50 24.29
CA TYR A 24 21.29 11.67 23.86
C TYR A 24 22.19 12.85 23.42
N ARG A 25 23.34 13.03 24.07
CA ARG A 25 24.30 14.10 23.79
C ARG A 25 25.17 13.81 22.57
N GLU A 26 25.39 12.54 22.25
CA GLU A 26 26.19 12.08 21.10
C GLU A 26 25.42 12.14 19.78
N VAL A 27 24.13 11.82 19.78
CA VAL A 27 23.36 11.68 18.54
C VAL A 27 22.87 13.04 18.03
N PRO A 28 23.05 13.37 16.73
CA PRO A 28 22.47 14.55 16.10
C PRO A 28 20.94 14.58 16.21
N GLN A 29 20.39 15.70 16.70
CA GLN A 29 18.93 15.86 16.81
C GLN A 29 18.34 16.34 15.49
N THR A 30 17.18 15.83 15.09
CA THR A 30 16.53 16.20 13.83
C THR A 30 16.22 17.69 13.71
N SER A 31 15.98 18.37 14.82
CA SER A 31 15.68 19.80 14.86
C SER A 31 16.91 20.70 14.69
N THR A 32 18.07 20.28 15.21
CA THR A 32 19.31 21.07 15.17
C THR A 32 20.24 20.61 14.04
N GLY A 33 20.16 19.34 13.62
CA GLY A 33 21.09 18.68 12.70
C GLY A 33 22.46 18.37 13.30
N PHE A 34 22.72 18.79 14.53
CA PHE A 34 23.97 18.59 15.28
C PHE A 34 23.69 17.94 16.63
N SER A 35 24.69 17.28 17.21
CA SER A 35 24.53 16.69 18.54
C SER A 35 24.57 17.78 19.62
N PRO A 36 23.84 17.62 20.74
CA PRO A 36 23.91 18.59 21.85
C PRO A 36 25.32 18.80 22.38
N PHE A 37 26.18 17.77 22.34
CA PHE A 37 27.57 17.86 22.75
C PHE A 37 28.38 18.74 21.79
N GLU A 38 28.20 18.56 20.48
CA GLU A 38 28.89 19.36 19.46
C GLU A 38 28.49 20.83 19.51
N LEU A 39 27.22 21.13 19.78
CA LEU A 39 26.75 22.50 19.94
C LEU A 39 27.35 23.21 21.15
N LEU A 40 27.62 22.47 22.23
CA LEU A 40 28.18 23.02 23.46
C LEU A 40 29.71 23.12 23.43
N TYR A 41 30.38 22.13 22.84
CA TYR A 41 31.83 21.97 22.92
C TYR A 41 32.54 22.10 21.56
N GLY A 42 31.82 22.34 20.46
CA GLY A 42 32.35 22.52 19.10
C GLY A 42 33.16 21.36 18.54
N ARG A 43 33.02 20.17 19.13
CA ARG A 43 33.67 18.93 18.73
C ARG A 43 32.75 17.75 18.96
N GLN A 44 32.99 16.66 18.25
CA GLN A 44 32.28 15.40 18.49
C GLN A 44 32.70 14.81 19.84
N PRO A 45 31.77 14.19 20.59
CA PRO A 45 32.13 13.45 21.79
C PRO A 45 32.99 12.25 21.41
N ARG A 46 34.04 12.00 22.20
CA ARG A 46 34.88 10.81 22.05
C ARG A 46 34.16 9.62 22.68
N GLY A 47 33.65 8.72 21.85
CA GLY A 47 32.88 7.55 22.26
C GLY A 47 33.74 6.33 22.61
N LEU A 48 33.08 5.26 23.07
CA LEU A 48 33.74 3.97 23.36
C LEU A 48 34.40 3.38 22.10
N LEU A 49 33.74 3.53 20.95
CA LEU A 49 34.27 3.03 19.67
C LEU A 49 35.47 3.83 19.19
N ASP A 50 35.51 5.15 19.44
CA ASP A 50 36.67 5.99 19.11
C ASP A 50 37.87 5.57 19.96
N MET A 51 37.68 5.34 21.26
CA MET A 51 38.73 4.86 22.15
C MET A 51 39.26 3.47 21.76
N LEU A 52 38.39 2.57 21.32
CA LEU A 52 38.81 1.25 20.81
C LEU A 52 39.58 1.37 19.49
N LYS A 53 39.13 2.26 18.60
CA LYS A 53 39.80 2.54 17.33
C LYS A 53 41.19 3.13 17.55
N GLU A 54 41.31 4.16 18.38
CA GLU A 54 42.59 4.80 18.71
C GLU A 54 43.56 3.83 19.41
N GLY A 55 43.03 2.93 20.26
CA GLY A 55 43.81 1.87 20.89
C GLY A 55 44.26 0.77 19.92
N TRP A 56 43.56 0.56 18.81
CA TRP A 56 43.94 -0.38 17.76
C TRP A 56 44.87 0.22 16.70
N GLU A 57 44.73 1.51 16.41
CA GLU A 57 45.50 2.18 15.36
C GLU A 57 46.83 2.76 15.85
N GLU A 58 47.15 2.67 17.16
CA GLU A 58 48.34 3.29 17.79
C GLU A 58 48.50 4.78 17.40
N GLU A 59 47.40 5.46 17.09
CA GLU A 59 47.44 6.86 16.65
C GLU A 59 47.85 7.76 17.81
N VAL A 60 49.04 8.33 17.71
CA VAL A 60 49.49 9.43 18.57
C VAL A 60 48.59 10.62 18.24
N LEU A 61 47.70 10.99 19.16
CA LEU A 61 46.91 12.21 19.04
C LEU A 61 47.86 13.38 18.73
N PRO A 62 47.61 14.17 17.67
CA PRO A 62 48.42 15.33 17.40
C PRO A 62 48.37 16.25 18.62
N SER A 63 49.52 16.58 19.20
CA SER A 63 49.62 17.55 20.27
C SER A 63 49.39 18.94 19.67
N SER A 64 48.13 19.30 19.44
CA SER A 64 47.76 20.65 19.01
C SER A 64 48.12 21.62 20.14
N ASN A 65 48.79 22.72 19.79
CA ASN A 65 49.02 23.80 20.74
C ASN A 65 47.66 24.33 21.24
N ILE A 66 47.54 24.65 22.54
CA ILE A 66 46.28 25.11 23.16
C ILE A 66 45.66 26.27 22.40
N LEU A 67 46.50 27.19 21.90
CA LEU A 67 46.05 28.35 21.11
C LEU A 67 45.41 27.92 19.78
N GLU A 68 46.00 26.95 19.10
CA GLU A 68 45.49 26.41 17.84
C GLU A 68 44.14 25.71 18.05
N TYR A 69 44.01 24.94 19.13
CA TYR A 69 42.74 24.31 19.51
C TYR A 69 41.63 25.34 19.76
N ILE A 70 41.93 26.43 20.47
CA ILE A 70 40.94 27.49 20.76
C ILE A 70 40.48 28.20 19.48
N VAL A 71 41.40 28.45 18.54
CA VAL A 71 41.08 29.06 17.24
C VAL A 71 40.19 28.12 16.41
N GLN A 72 40.57 26.85 16.28
CA GLN A 72 39.78 25.84 15.55
C GLN A 72 38.38 25.66 16.15
N LEU A 73 38.25 25.77 17.47
CA LEU A 73 36.97 25.70 18.16
C LEU A 73 36.05 26.88 17.78
N HIS A 74 36.56 28.11 17.83
CA HIS A 74 35.79 29.30 17.46
C HIS A 74 35.34 29.24 16.00
N ASP A 75 36.26 28.89 15.09
CA ASP A 75 35.96 28.75 13.65
C ASP A 75 34.85 27.72 13.39
N ARG A 76 34.86 26.59 14.12
CA ARG A 76 33.81 25.58 13.99
C ARG A 76 32.47 26.09 14.49
N LEU A 77 32.43 26.72 15.66
CA LEU A 77 31.19 27.25 16.22
C LEU A 77 30.58 28.33 15.31
N ASP A 78 31.41 29.20 14.73
CA ASP A 78 30.94 30.24 13.81
C ASP A 78 30.41 29.67 12.49
N LYS A 79 30.96 28.54 12.00
CA LYS A 79 30.41 27.81 10.86
C LYS A 79 29.11 27.07 11.17
N ILE A 80 28.97 26.52 12.38
CA ILE A 80 27.79 25.74 12.79
C ILE A 80 26.57 26.63 13.02
N ARG A 81 26.76 27.81 13.64
CA ARG A 81 25.70 28.78 13.98
C ARG A 81 24.70 29.08 12.84
N PRO A 82 25.11 29.46 11.62
CA PRO A 82 24.17 29.79 10.55
C PRO A 82 23.37 28.55 10.08
N VAL A 83 24.02 27.38 10.02
CA VAL A 83 23.36 26.12 9.63
C VAL A 83 22.34 25.70 10.67
N LEU A 84 22.69 25.81 11.96
CA LEU A 84 21.79 25.52 13.08
C LEU A 84 20.54 26.39 13.02
N LYS A 85 20.68 27.68 12.72
CA LYS A 85 19.56 28.62 12.61
C LYS A 85 18.59 28.21 11.50
N ASP A 86 19.10 27.91 10.31
CA ASP A 86 18.29 27.44 9.18
C ASP A 86 17.56 26.11 9.48
N HIS A 87 18.26 25.16 10.12
CA HIS A 87 17.65 23.89 10.55
C HIS A 87 16.52 24.10 11.57
N LEU A 88 16.73 24.95 12.57
CA LEU A 88 15.72 25.26 13.57
C LEU A 88 14.49 25.92 12.95
N GLU A 89 14.67 26.88 12.04
CA GLU A 89 13.57 27.54 11.33
C GLU A 89 12.75 26.55 10.49
N LYS A 90 13.43 25.67 9.74
CA LYS A 90 12.79 24.60 8.95
C LYS A 90 12.05 23.59 9.84
N ALA A 91 12.66 23.16 10.94
CA ALA A 91 12.07 22.22 11.88
C ALA A 91 10.83 22.82 12.56
N GLN A 92 10.90 24.09 12.96
CA GLN A 92 9.76 24.82 13.54
C GLN A 92 8.62 24.94 12.53
N ALA A 93 8.90 25.30 11.28
CA ALA A 93 7.89 25.39 10.23
C ALA A 93 7.25 24.04 9.91
N ALA A 94 8.04 22.96 9.85
CA ALA A 94 7.54 21.60 9.64
C ALA A 94 6.67 21.12 10.81
N GLN A 95 7.09 21.37 12.05
CA GLN A 95 6.35 21.01 13.25
C GLN A 95 5.03 21.79 13.36
N ALA A 96 5.02 23.08 12.98
CA ALA A 96 3.81 23.89 12.91
C ALA A 96 2.82 23.34 11.85
N ARG A 97 3.30 23.00 10.64
CA ARG A 97 2.48 22.38 9.60
C ARG A 97 1.87 21.05 10.05
N TYR A 98 2.69 20.20 10.68
CA TYR A 98 2.24 18.90 11.17
C TYR A 98 1.19 19.03 12.28
N TYR A 99 1.44 19.93 13.24
CA TYR A 99 0.49 20.24 14.30
C TYR A 99 -0.83 20.74 13.71
N ASN A 100 -0.79 21.74 12.82
CA ASN A 100 -1.99 22.34 12.23
C ASN A 100 -2.80 21.38 11.35
N ARG A 101 -2.15 20.40 10.70
CA ARG A 101 -2.81 19.45 9.79
C ARG A 101 -3.92 18.61 10.44
N ASN A 102 -3.71 18.19 11.70
CA ASN A 102 -4.61 17.27 12.41
C ASN A 102 -5.18 17.87 13.70
N THR A 103 -4.96 19.16 13.96
CA THR A 103 -5.48 19.81 15.16
C THR A 103 -6.96 20.13 14.96
N THR A 104 -7.83 19.30 15.54
CA THR A 104 -9.20 19.67 15.81
C THR A 104 -9.24 20.53 17.06
N LEU A 105 -9.99 21.63 17.02
CA LEU A 105 -10.21 22.48 18.19
C LEU A 105 -11.06 21.68 19.18
N ARG A 106 -10.41 21.07 20.18
CA ARG A 106 -11.10 20.37 21.25
C ARG A 106 -11.59 21.43 22.22
N GLU A 107 -12.87 21.41 22.54
CA GLU A 107 -13.44 22.28 23.55
C GLU A 107 -14.29 21.43 24.49
N PHE A 108 -14.17 21.70 25.78
CA PHE A 108 -15.00 21.10 26.81
C PHE A 108 -15.81 22.19 27.50
N ARG A 109 -17.04 21.86 27.90
CA ARG A 109 -17.93 22.76 28.63
C ARG A 109 -17.87 22.44 30.14
N PRO A 110 -18.07 23.44 31.02
CA PRO A 110 -18.34 23.19 32.43
C PRO A 110 -19.45 22.13 32.60
N GLY A 111 -19.19 21.09 33.38
CA GLY A 111 -20.08 19.93 33.58
C GLY A 111 -19.72 18.68 32.78
N ASP A 112 -18.84 18.78 31.76
CA ASP A 112 -18.43 17.62 30.98
C ASP A 112 -17.57 16.64 31.81
N ARG A 113 -17.84 15.34 31.64
CA ARG A 113 -17.04 14.27 32.25
C ARG A 113 -15.82 13.94 31.38
N VAL A 114 -14.64 13.95 32.00
CA VAL A 114 -13.36 13.71 31.34
C VAL A 114 -12.46 12.75 32.10
N MET A 115 -11.58 12.08 31.36
CA MET A 115 -10.41 11.39 31.89
C MET A 115 -9.22 12.33 31.89
N VAL A 116 -8.42 12.26 32.95
CA VAL A 116 -7.17 13.02 33.10
C VAL A 116 -5.99 12.05 33.04
N LEU A 117 -4.94 12.41 32.29
CA LEU A 117 -3.70 11.63 32.27
C LEU A 117 -2.86 11.95 33.51
N VAL A 118 -2.68 10.97 34.39
CA VAL A 118 -2.02 11.16 35.69
C VAL A 118 -0.94 10.10 35.90
N PRO A 119 0.22 10.45 36.49
CA PRO A 119 1.25 9.48 36.85
C PRO A 119 0.73 8.38 37.80
N THR A 120 1.28 7.18 37.66
CA THR A 120 1.02 6.04 38.57
C THR A 120 1.51 6.32 39.99
N SER A 121 0.87 5.67 40.96
CA SER A 121 1.31 5.67 42.36
C SER A 121 2.68 5.01 42.54
N HIS A 122 2.99 4.01 41.71
CA HIS A 122 4.20 3.20 41.81
C HIS A 122 5.40 3.80 41.06
N SER A 123 5.17 4.69 40.09
CA SER A 123 6.24 5.33 39.31
C SER A 123 5.82 6.70 38.77
N LYS A 124 6.65 7.71 39.00
CA LYS A 124 6.46 9.07 38.44
C LYS A 124 6.63 9.11 36.92
N LEU A 125 7.23 8.08 36.32
CA LEU A 125 7.51 8.01 34.88
C LEU A 125 6.37 7.37 34.08
N LEU A 126 5.57 6.50 34.71
CA LEU A 126 4.42 5.84 34.09
C LEU A 126 3.17 6.69 34.31
N ALA A 127 2.38 6.94 33.26
CA ALA A 127 1.12 7.70 33.35
C ALA A 127 -0.03 6.94 32.69
N HIS A 128 -1.20 7.01 33.31
CA HIS A 128 -2.43 6.34 32.88
C HIS A 128 -3.64 7.27 33.00
N TRP A 129 -4.63 7.04 32.15
CA TRP A 129 -5.87 7.81 32.13
C TRP A 129 -6.73 7.42 33.34
N GLN A 130 -7.10 8.40 34.16
CA GLN A 130 -7.95 8.24 35.34
C GLN A 130 -9.20 9.10 35.21
N GLY A 131 -10.35 8.60 35.63
CA GLY A 131 -11.64 9.28 35.56
C GLY A 131 -12.77 8.35 36.03
N PRO A 132 -14.04 8.80 36.01
CA PRO A 132 -14.50 10.09 35.48
C PRO A 132 -14.23 11.26 36.45
N TYR A 133 -13.79 12.38 35.91
CA TYR A 133 -13.70 13.67 36.61
C TYR A 133 -14.50 14.75 35.88
N GLU A 134 -14.91 15.79 36.59
CA GLU A 134 -15.79 16.82 36.03
C GLU A 134 -15.03 18.12 35.78
N ILE A 135 -15.27 18.76 34.64
CA ILE A 135 -14.73 20.10 34.35
C ILE A 135 -15.58 21.14 35.07
N LYS A 136 -14.97 21.90 35.97
CA LYS A 136 -15.64 22.97 36.71
C LYS A 136 -15.68 24.27 35.93
N GLU A 137 -14.56 24.64 35.32
CA GLU A 137 -14.43 25.92 34.63
C GLU A 137 -13.29 25.87 33.60
N ARG A 138 -13.45 26.58 32.49
CA ARG A 138 -12.37 26.85 31.53
C ARG A 138 -11.63 28.12 31.97
N LYS A 139 -10.37 28.01 32.39
CA LYS A 139 -9.57 29.18 32.81
C LYS A 139 -8.99 29.94 31.62
N GLU A 140 -8.51 29.22 30.61
CA GLU A 140 -7.90 29.79 29.40
C GLU A 140 -8.29 28.98 28.16
N LEU A 141 -7.82 29.39 26.97
CA LEU A 141 -8.05 28.68 25.71
C LEU A 141 -7.71 27.18 25.79
N VAL A 142 -6.65 26.82 26.51
CA VAL A 142 -6.12 25.43 26.58
C VAL A 142 -6.07 24.84 27.98
N ASN A 143 -6.45 25.59 29.03
CA ASN A 143 -6.33 25.17 30.43
C ASN A 143 -7.70 25.09 31.11
N TYR A 144 -8.00 23.93 31.71
CA TYR A 144 -9.28 23.63 32.34
C TYR A 144 -9.09 23.27 33.82
N LEU A 145 -9.98 23.79 34.66
CA LEU A 145 -10.06 23.42 36.08
C LEU A 145 -10.92 22.17 36.21
N VAL A 146 -10.30 21.07 36.65
CA VAL A 146 -10.96 19.76 36.79
C VAL A 146 -11.13 19.43 38.27
N LYS A 147 -12.34 19.01 38.65
CA LYS A 147 -12.70 18.57 40.00
C LYS A 147 -12.42 17.08 40.16
N GLN A 148 -11.50 16.75 41.05
CA GLN A 148 -11.08 15.39 41.40
C GLN A 148 -11.43 15.11 42.87
N PRO A 149 -12.61 14.52 43.17
CA PRO A 149 -13.05 14.30 44.56
C PRO A 149 -12.11 13.38 45.36
N ASN A 150 -11.36 12.50 44.66
CA ASN A 150 -10.48 11.51 45.28
C ASN A 150 -9.03 11.98 45.49
N ARG A 151 -8.71 13.27 45.24
CA ARG A 151 -7.35 13.83 45.46
C ARG A 151 -7.40 15.17 46.20
N ARG A 152 -6.35 15.49 46.94
CA ARG A 152 -6.14 16.81 47.57
C ARG A 152 -4.95 17.51 46.89
N PRO A 153 -5.09 18.77 46.42
CA PRO A 153 -6.32 19.57 46.36
C PRO A 153 -7.36 18.95 45.42
N SER A 154 -8.65 19.15 45.74
CA SER A 154 -9.79 18.59 45.01
C SER A 154 -10.02 19.24 43.65
N GLU A 155 -9.32 20.33 43.35
CA GLU A 155 -9.42 21.08 42.11
C GLU A 155 -8.00 21.34 41.58
N ARG A 156 -7.74 20.99 40.31
CA ARG A 156 -6.44 21.22 39.69
C ARG A 156 -6.60 21.61 38.23
N VAL A 157 -5.70 22.47 37.78
CA VAL A 157 -5.66 22.94 36.39
C VAL A 157 -4.89 21.92 35.55
N TYR A 158 -5.50 21.50 34.44
CA TYR A 158 -4.90 20.60 33.45
C TYR A 158 -4.96 21.23 32.06
N HIS A 159 -3.88 21.05 31.30
CA HIS A 159 -3.85 21.40 29.89
C HIS A 159 -4.72 20.42 29.09
N ILE A 160 -5.37 20.89 28.03
CA ILE A 160 -6.32 20.13 27.22
C ILE A 160 -5.76 18.80 26.67
N ASN A 161 -4.46 18.74 26.39
CA ASN A 161 -3.77 17.53 25.92
C ASN A 161 -3.73 16.40 26.98
N LEU A 162 -3.95 16.74 28.25
CA LEU A 162 -4.05 15.78 29.36
C LEU A 162 -5.49 15.36 29.63
N LEU A 163 -6.46 15.77 28.79
CA LEU A 163 -7.89 15.51 28.95
C LEU A 163 -8.45 14.68 27.78
N LYS A 164 -9.36 13.77 28.08
CA LYS A 164 -10.17 13.02 27.10
C LYS A 164 -11.62 12.97 27.53
N PRO A 165 -12.60 13.00 26.60
CA PRO A 165 -14.01 12.83 26.96
C PRO A 165 -14.23 11.44 27.59
N TRP A 166 -14.99 11.40 28.69
CA TRP A 166 -15.46 10.15 29.30
C TRP A 166 -16.72 9.67 28.57
N LYS A 167 -16.75 8.39 28.18
CA LYS A 167 -17.94 7.73 27.64
C LYS A 167 -18.33 6.61 28.60
N ASP A 168 -19.54 6.66 29.14
CA ASP A 168 -20.06 5.59 29.99
C ASP A 168 -20.21 4.30 29.15
N ARG A 169 -19.82 3.16 29.72
CA ARG A 169 -20.13 1.85 29.14
C ARG A 169 -21.62 1.59 29.35
N GLU A 170 -22.39 1.46 28.29
CA GLU A 170 -23.78 1.01 28.39
C GLU A 170 -23.80 -0.39 29.02
N ALA A 171 -24.48 -0.49 30.16
CA ALA A 171 -24.73 -1.76 30.84
C ALA A 171 -25.58 -2.65 29.92
N SER A 172 -25.16 -3.90 29.75
CA SER A 172 -25.89 -4.89 28.96
C SER A 172 -27.26 -5.16 29.60
N PRO A 173 -28.40 -5.06 28.87
CA PRO A 173 -29.67 -5.53 29.38
C PRO A 173 -29.73 -7.06 29.26
N THR A 174 -29.86 -7.72 30.40
CA THR A 174 -30.43 -9.05 30.56
C THR A 174 -31.90 -9.03 30.11
N SER A 175 -32.21 -9.72 29.02
CA SER A 175 -33.45 -10.48 28.74
C SER A 175 -33.59 -10.69 27.23
N GLY A 176 -34.00 -11.90 26.86
CA GLY A 176 -33.90 -12.42 25.50
C GLY A 176 -34.72 -11.67 24.46
N GLN A 177 -34.02 -11.03 23.53
CA GLN A 177 -34.40 -10.88 22.13
C GLN A 177 -33.11 -11.01 21.28
N PRO A 178 -33.17 -11.55 20.05
CA PRO A 178 -31.99 -11.88 19.27
C PRO A 178 -31.14 -10.62 19.03
N ARG A 179 -29.88 -10.70 19.46
CA ARG A 179 -28.87 -9.66 19.28
C ARG A 179 -28.65 -9.40 17.79
N PHE A 180 -29.12 -8.26 17.30
CA PHE A 180 -28.43 -7.60 16.20
C PHE A 180 -27.13 -7.02 16.77
N LEU A 181 -26.02 -7.72 16.53
CA LEU A 181 -24.69 -7.17 16.70
C LEU A 181 -24.58 -5.94 15.79
N PHE A 182 -24.61 -4.74 16.37
CA PHE A 182 -24.06 -3.57 15.68
C PHE A 182 -22.54 -3.78 15.63
N VAL A 183 -22.09 -4.46 14.57
CA VAL A 183 -20.71 -4.41 14.11
C VAL A 183 -20.46 -2.94 13.77
N GLU A 184 -19.39 -2.33 14.30
CA GLU A 184 -18.87 -1.09 13.73
C GLU A 184 -18.53 -1.39 12.27
N HIS A 185 -19.45 -1.07 11.36
CA HIS A 185 -19.29 -1.35 9.94
C HIS A 185 -18.08 -0.59 9.44
N GLN A 186 -17.10 -1.31 8.87
CA GLN A 186 -16.04 -0.65 8.13
C GLN A 186 -16.68 0.14 6.98
N PRO A 187 -16.33 1.42 6.79
CA PRO A 187 -16.99 2.25 5.79
C PRO A 187 -16.73 1.67 4.40
N LEU A 188 -17.81 1.25 3.73
CA LEU A 188 -17.78 0.83 2.34
C LEU A 188 -17.71 2.06 1.42
N ASN A 189 -17.04 1.93 0.29
CA ASN A 189 -16.92 3.02 -0.66
C ASN A 189 -18.10 2.98 -1.65
N PHE A 190 -18.89 4.05 -1.68
CA PHE A 190 -20.01 4.22 -2.60
C PHE A 190 -19.72 5.33 -3.60
N GLY A 191 -20.31 5.23 -4.80
CA GLY A 191 -20.23 6.29 -5.81
C GLY A 191 -20.78 7.63 -5.30
N SER A 192 -20.07 8.73 -5.60
CA SER A 192 -20.46 10.08 -5.20
C SER A 192 -21.79 10.54 -5.80
N ASN A 193 -22.17 9.95 -6.94
CA ASN A 193 -23.33 10.37 -7.74
C ASN A 193 -24.58 9.54 -7.44
N LEU A 194 -24.52 8.65 -6.45
CA LEU A 194 -25.69 7.86 -6.03
C LEU A 194 -26.69 8.73 -5.27
N SER A 195 -27.98 8.57 -5.60
CA SER A 195 -29.05 9.13 -4.79
C SER A 195 -29.01 8.53 -3.38
N TRP A 196 -29.49 9.28 -2.38
CA TRP A 196 -29.57 8.78 -1.01
C TRP A 196 -30.35 7.46 -0.91
N LYS A 197 -31.44 7.33 -1.67
CA LYS A 197 -32.26 6.11 -1.73
C LYS A 197 -31.49 4.92 -2.30
N HIS A 198 -30.79 5.12 -3.41
CA HIS A 198 -29.97 4.07 -4.02
C HIS A 198 -28.85 3.64 -3.06
N ARG A 199 -28.16 4.59 -2.44
CA ARG A 199 -27.12 4.28 -1.46
C ARG A 199 -27.66 3.42 -0.31
N GLN A 200 -28.79 3.80 0.28
CA GLN A 200 -29.39 3.06 1.39
C GLN A 200 -29.80 1.64 1.00
N GLU A 201 -30.36 1.46 -0.20
CA GLU A 201 -30.76 0.15 -0.71
C GLU A 201 -29.57 -0.78 -0.88
N LEU A 202 -28.49 -0.30 -1.51
CA LEU A 202 -27.28 -1.09 -1.73
C LEU A 202 -26.51 -1.35 -0.42
N GLU A 203 -26.48 -0.37 0.48
CA GLU A 203 -25.88 -0.54 1.81
C GLU A 203 -26.63 -1.60 2.62
N SER A 204 -27.96 -1.53 2.67
CA SER A 204 -28.81 -2.56 3.32
C SER A 204 -28.58 -3.95 2.71
N ALA A 205 -28.52 -4.03 1.38
CA ALA A 205 -28.21 -5.26 0.66
C ALA A 205 -26.85 -5.84 1.09
N ILE A 206 -25.78 -5.05 1.07
CA ILE A 206 -24.44 -5.53 1.45
C ILE A 206 -24.37 -5.90 2.93
N LEU A 207 -25.07 -5.17 3.80
CA LEU A 207 -25.14 -5.48 5.23
C LEU A 207 -25.76 -6.86 5.49
N SER A 208 -26.70 -7.31 4.65
CA SER A 208 -27.27 -8.67 4.74
C SER A 208 -26.25 -9.79 4.47
N VAL A 209 -25.15 -9.48 3.77
CA VAL A 209 -24.09 -10.42 3.37
C VAL A 209 -22.72 -10.00 3.90
N MET A 210 -22.68 -9.24 4.99
CA MET A 210 -21.45 -8.60 5.49
C MET A 210 -20.33 -9.59 5.83
N GLU A 211 -20.65 -10.86 6.06
CA GLU A 211 -19.62 -11.89 6.29
C GLU A 211 -18.57 -11.96 5.17
N VAL A 212 -18.94 -11.68 3.92
CA VAL A 212 -18.02 -11.66 2.76
C VAL A 212 -16.97 -10.56 2.87
N VAL A 213 -17.25 -9.50 3.62
CA VAL A 213 -16.40 -8.33 3.76
C VAL A 213 -15.44 -8.54 4.93
N SER A 214 -14.14 -8.72 4.65
CA SER A 214 -13.14 -8.92 5.69
C SER A 214 -11.75 -8.52 5.21
N GLU A 215 -10.96 -7.90 6.10
CA GLU A 215 -9.52 -7.69 5.86
C GLU A 215 -8.68 -8.96 6.05
N GLN A 216 -9.28 -10.02 6.60
CA GLN A 216 -8.68 -11.34 6.70
C GLN A 216 -9.08 -12.20 5.49
N PRO A 217 -8.13 -12.92 4.88
CA PRO A 217 -8.43 -13.80 3.75
C PRO A 217 -9.39 -14.92 4.18
N GLY A 218 -10.31 -15.28 3.30
CA GLY A 218 -11.10 -16.51 3.43
C GLY A 218 -10.27 -17.75 3.08
N ARG A 219 -10.94 -18.89 2.93
CA ARG A 219 -10.35 -20.13 2.42
C ARG A 219 -11.39 -20.86 1.58
N THR A 220 -11.08 -21.03 0.30
CA THR A 220 -11.94 -21.77 -0.62
C THR A 220 -11.68 -23.27 -0.54
N SER A 221 -12.72 -24.06 -0.81
CA SER A 221 -12.66 -25.51 -1.00
C SER A 221 -12.85 -25.93 -2.46
N LEU A 222 -13.07 -24.98 -3.38
CA LEU A 222 -13.40 -25.27 -4.77
C LEU A 222 -12.18 -25.66 -5.62
N THR A 223 -10.98 -25.24 -5.20
CA THR A 223 -9.76 -25.52 -5.93
C THR A 223 -8.56 -25.58 -4.99
N GLU A 224 -7.56 -26.36 -5.36
CA GLU A 224 -6.24 -26.36 -4.74
C GLU A 224 -5.20 -26.04 -5.81
N HIS A 225 -4.10 -25.42 -5.41
CA HIS A 225 -2.98 -25.16 -6.29
C HIS A 225 -1.85 -26.17 -6.04
N ASP A 226 -1.32 -26.72 -7.12
CA ASP A 226 -0.16 -27.61 -7.09
C ASP A 226 1.04 -26.98 -7.81
N VAL A 227 2.25 -27.37 -7.41
CA VAL A 227 3.51 -26.95 -8.04
C VAL A 227 4.17 -28.21 -8.61
N ILE A 228 3.93 -28.49 -9.88
CA ILE A 228 4.44 -29.70 -10.54
C ILE A 228 5.88 -29.48 -10.97
N THR A 229 6.79 -30.35 -10.51
CA THR A 229 8.23 -30.36 -10.85
C THR A 229 8.61 -31.74 -11.36
N ASP A 230 9.69 -31.83 -12.12
CA ASP A 230 10.20 -33.13 -12.55
C ASP A 230 10.71 -33.96 -11.34
N PRO A 231 10.60 -35.30 -11.38
CA PRO A 231 11.03 -36.16 -10.28
C PRO A 231 12.50 -35.95 -9.92
N GLY A 232 12.81 -35.90 -8.61
CA GLY A 232 14.18 -35.77 -8.10
C GLY A 232 14.77 -34.36 -8.09
N VAL A 233 14.08 -33.37 -8.66
CA VAL A 233 14.52 -31.97 -8.60
C VAL A 233 14.18 -31.39 -7.24
N ILE A 234 15.16 -30.73 -6.60
CA ILE A 234 14.98 -29.99 -5.34
C ILE A 234 15.66 -28.62 -5.47
N VAL A 235 14.95 -27.55 -5.08
CA VAL A 235 15.51 -26.21 -4.99
C VAL A 235 15.82 -25.89 -3.53
N ARG A 236 17.12 -25.82 -3.20
CA ARG A 236 17.60 -25.42 -1.88
C ARG A 236 18.55 -24.23 -1.99
N GLU A 237 18.04 -23.07 -1.62
CA GLU A 237 18.81 -21.82 -1.61
C GLU A 237 19.14 -21.39 -0.18
N ARG A 238 20.27 -20.71 -0.02
CA ARG A 238 20.64 -20.14 1.28
C ARG A 238 19.83 -18.86 1.53
N PRO A 239 19.33 -18.64 2.77
CA PRO A 239 18.67 -17.39 3.12
C PRO A 239 19.61 -16.19 2.91
N TYR A 240 19.06 -15.08 2.42
CA TYR A 240 19.84 -13.85 2.29
C TYR A 240 20.10 -13.23 3.67
N ARG A 241 21.24 -12.54 3.79
CA ARG A 241 21.56 -11.79 5.00
C ARG A 241 20.60 -10.62 5.14
N LEU A 242 19.83 -10.62 6.23
CA LEU A 242 18.91 -9.54 6.55
C LEU A 242 19.62 -8.44 7.37
N PRO A 243 19.42 -7.15 7.05
CA PRO A 243 19.83 -6.05 7.93
C PRO A 243 19.16 -6.16 9.29
N GLU A 244 19.89 -5.86 10.37
CA GLU A 244 19.39 -6.02 11.75
C GLU A 244 18.08 -5.27 12.00
N ALA A 245 17.99 -4.03 11.51
CA ALA A 245 16.79 -3.18 11.60
C ALA A 245 15.54 -3.81 10.97
N LYS A 246 15.69 -4.79 10.07
CA LYS A 246 14.58 -5.43 9.36
C LYS A 246 14.19 -6.79 9.94
N LYS A 247 15.00 -7.37 10.82
CA LYS A 247 14.69 -8.68 11.42
C LYS A 247 13.39 -8.64 12.22
N ALA A 248 13.18 -7.59 13.02
CA ALA A 248 11.96 -7.43 13.81
C ALA A 248 10.69 -7.37 12.93
N GLU A 249 10.75 -6.73 11.77
CA GLU A 249 9.64 -6.64 10.82
C GLU A 249 9.33 -8.01 10.18
N VAL A 250 10.38 -8.77 9.83
CA VAL A 250 10.25 -10.15 9.33
C VAL A 250 9.55 -11.03 10.36
N GLU A 251 9.96 -10.96 11.62
CA GLU A 251 9.36 -11.76 12.69
C GLU A 251 7.93 -11.33 13.05
N LEU A 252 7.59 -10.05 12.86
CA LEU A 252 6.23 -9.58 13.02
C LEU A 252 5.31 -10.15 11.93
N GLU A 253 5.74 -10.08 10.66
CA GLU A 253 4.94 -10.61 9.56
C GLU A 253 4.86 -12.14 9.59
N ASN A 254 5.94 -12.82 10.02
CA ASN A 254 5.95 -14.28 10.20
C ASN A 254 4.92 -14.72 11.25
N ARG A 255 4.90 -14.06 12.42
CA ARG A 255 3.86 -14.29 13.45
C ARG A 255 2.46 -14.03 12.93
N ARG A 256 2.28 -12.93 12.19
CA ARG A 256 0.98 -12.62 11.57
C ARG A 256 0.53 -13.72 10.61
N MET A 257 1.43 -14.26 9.80
CA MET A 257 1.11 -15.37 8.88
C MET A 257 0.78 -16.67 9.63
N LEU A 258 1.44 -16.94 10.76
CA LEU A 258 1.10 -18.06 11.65
C LEU A 258 -0.29 -17.89 12.27
N ASP A 259 -0.59 -16.72 12.84
CA ASP A 259 -1.89 -16.40 13.45
C ASP A 259 -3.04 -16.53 12.44
N LEU A 260 -2.79 -16.16 11.18
CA LEU A 260 -3.74 -16.28 10.07
C LEU A 260 -3.75 -17.68 9.43
N ASN A 261 -2.98 -18.65 9.93
CA ASN A 261 -2.87 -20.02 9.40
C ASN A 261 -2.51 -20.06 7.89
N ILE A 262 -1.66 -19.12 7.47
CA ILE A 262 -1.13 -18.97 6.10
C ILE A 262 0.12 -19.83 5.92
N ILE A 263 0.92 -19.94 6.97
CA ILE A 263 2.14 -20.76 7.02
C ILE A 263 2.11 -21.72 8.21
N GLU A 264 2.99 -22.70 8.17
CA GLU A 264 3.28 -23.63 9.27
C GLU A 264 4.77 -23.96 9.31
N GLU A 265 5.24 -24.52 10.42
CA GLU A 265 6.62 -25.02 10.55
C GLU A 265 6.89 -26.12 9.51
N SER A 266 8.09 -26.11 8.92
CA SER A 266 8.45 -27.02 7.84
C SER A 266 9.74 -27.77 8.15
N PHE A 267 9.77 -29.03 7.73
CA PHE A 267 10.95 -29.89 7.69
C PHE A 267 11.37 -30.21 6.25
N SER A 268 10.88 -29.42 5.29
CA SER A 268 11.08 -29.64 3.87
C SER A 268 12.56 -29.55 3.47
N PRO A 269 13.03 -30.39 2.51
CA PRO A 269 14.35 -30.22 1.92
C PRO A 269 14.46 -28.99 0.98
N TRP A 270 13.32 -28.39 0.60
CA TRP A 270 13.24 -27.21 -0.24
C TRP A 270 13.47 -25.94 0.58
N SER A 271 14.07 -24.93 -0.04
CA SER A 271 14.14 -23.60 0.59
C SER A 271 14.31 -22.51 -0.45
N SER A 272 13.39 -21.55 -0.45
CA SER A 272 13.47 -20.31 -1.22
C SER A 272 13.74 -19.12 -0.28
N PRO A 273 14.64 -18.18 -0.63
CA PRO A 273 15.01 -17.11 0.28
C PRO A 273 13.96 -15.99 0.28
N ILE A 274 13.87 -15.25 1.37
CA ILE A 274 12.98 -14.09 1.51
C ILE A 274 13.64 -12.79 1.06
N VAL A 275 12.85 -11.88 0.51
CA VAL A 275 13.24 -10.55 0.03
C VAL A 275 12.24 -9.52 0.55
N LEU A 276 12.75 -8.41 1.09
CA LEU A 276 11.94 -7.30 1.57
C LEU A 276 11.93 -6.16 0.56
N VAL A 277 10.73 -5.76 0.13
CA VAL A 277 10.55 -4.65 -0.83
C VAL A 277 9.84 -3.49 -0.15
N SER A 278 10.36 -2.27 -0.29
CA SER A 278 9.74 -1.08 0.27
C SER A 278 8.44 -0.73 -0.46
N LYS A 279 7.35 -0.49 0.27
CA LYS A 279 6.13 0.09 -0.27
C LYS A 279 6.24 1.62 -0.34
N PRO A 280 5.42 2.28 -1.18
CA PRO A 280 5.37 3.74 -1.24
C PRO A 280 4.97 4.41 0.08
N ASP A 281 4.24 3.69 0.95
CA ASP A 281 3.84 4.16 2.28
C ASP A 281 4.96 4.04 3.34
N GLY A 282 6.15 3.55 2.97
CA GLY A 282 7.29 3.34 3.86
C GLY A 282 7.31 2.00 4.59
N SER A 283 6.22 1.21 4.54
CA SER A 283 6.18 -0.15 5.09
C SER A 283 6.89 -1.16 4.18
N TRP A 284 7.14 -2.38 4.68
CA TRP A 284 7.80 -3.43 3.89
C TRP A 284 6.79 -4.45 3.33
N ARG A 285 7.12 -5.05 2.19
CA ARG A 285 6.50 -6.26 1.65
C ARG A 285 7.41 -7.45 1.90
N PHE A 286 6.87 -8.43 2.59
CA PHE A 286 7.46 -9.76 2.69
C PHE A 286 7.22 -10.51 1.38
N CYS A 287 8.29 -10.90 0.68
CA CYS A 287 8.20 -11.65 -0.56
C CYS A 287 9.17 -12.84 -0.55
N ASN A 288 8.75 -13.97 -1.09
CA ASN A 288 9.62 -15.12 -1.30
C ASN A 288 10.15 -15.10 -2.73
N ASN A 289 11.45 -15.33 -2.89
CA ASN A 289 12.08 -15.39 -4.20
C ASN A 289 11.91 -16.79 -4.82
N PHE A 290 10.75 -17.05 -5.42
CA PHE A 290 10.47 -18.32 -6.10
C PHE A 290 11.05 -18.41 -7.52
N ARG A 291 12.01 -17.57 -7.92
CA ARG A 291 12.52 -17.57 -9.31
C ARG A 291 13.08 -18.92 -9.72
N ARG A 292 13.84 -19.60 -8.85
CA ARG A 292 14.39 -20.93 -9.14
C ARG A 292 13.33 -22.02 -9.11
N LEU A 293 12.41 -21.95 -8.15
CA LEU A 293 11.26 -22.85 -8.13
C LEU A 293 10.46 -22.75 -9.44
N ASN A 294 10.14 -21.54 -9.87
CA ASN A 294 9.41 -21.27 -11.11
C ASN A 294 10.14 -21.73 -12.39
N GLN A 295 11.47 -21.85 -12.35
CA GLN A 295 12.25 -22.34 -13.49
C GLN A 295 12.16 -23.86 -13.65
N VAL A 296 11.99 -24.58 -12.54
CA VAL A 296 11.91 -26.05 -12.52
C VAL A 296 10.49 -26.58 -12.50
N SER A 297 9.50 -25.72 -12.23
CA SER A 297 8.09 -26.10 -12.25
C SER A 297 7.49 -25.97 -13.64
N LYS A 298 6.52 -26.83 -13.94
CA LYS A 298 5.78 -26.83 -15.20
C LYS A 298 4.86 -25.61 -15.25
N PHE A 299 4.95 -24.86 -16.34
CA PHE A 299 4.14 -23.67 -16.55
C PHE A 299 2.70 -24.04 -16.92
N ASP A 300 1.72 -23.51 -16.19
CA ASP A 300 0.30 -23.63 -16.51
C ASP A 300 -0.11 -22.49 -17.46
N ALA A 301 -0.38 -22.84 -18.72
CA ALA A 301 -0.74 -21.91 -19.79
C ALA A 301 -2.26 -21.70 -19.91
N TYR A 302 -2.98 -21.63 -18.78
CA TYR A 302 -4.41 -21.30 -18.79
C TYR A 302 -4.66 -19.94 -19.49
N PRO A 303 -5.65 -19.85 -20.39
CA PRO A 303 -5.88 -18.64 -21.17
C PRO A 303 -6.33 -17.49 -20.26
N MET A 304 -5.59 -16.39 -20.31
CA MET A 304 -6.01 -15.14 -19.66
C MET A 304 -6.94 -14.37 -20.61
N PRO A 305 -8.06 -13.83 -20.11
CA PRO A 305 -8.94 -13.02 -20.94
C PRO A 305 -8.20 -11.78 -21.45
N ARG A 306 -8.46 -11.40 -22.70
CA ARG A 306 -7.90 -10.16 -23.23
C ARG A 306 -8.59 -8.99 -22.55
N VAL A 307 -7.80 -8.06 -22.03
CA VAL A 307 -8.29 -6.82 -21.39
C VAL A 307 -9.29 -6.11 -22.30
N ASP A 308 -8.97 -6.07 -23.59
CA ASP A 308 -9.78 -5.48 -24.65
C ASP A 308 -11.21 -6.02 -24.72
N ASP A 309 -11.37 -7.35 -24.59
CA ASP A 309 -12.67 -8.02 -24.64
C ASP A 309 -13.48 -7.72 -23.37
N LEU A 310 -12.80 -7.63 -22.21
CA LEU A 310 -13.44 -7.26 -20.94
C LEU A 310 -13.93 -5.82 -20.98
N LEU A 311 -13.11 -4.88 -21.48
CA LEU A 311 -13.48 -3.47 -21.62
C LEU A 311 -14.64 -3.26 -22.58
N GLY A 312 -14.70 -4.01 -23.69
CA GLY A 312 -15.80 -3.92 -24.65
C GLY A 312 -17.17 -4.27 -24.06
N ARG A 313 -17.21 -5.18 -23.07
CA ARG A 313 -18.46 -5.57 -22.37
C ARG A 313 -18.96 -4.53 -21.37
N LEU A 314 -18.04 -3.80 -20.75
CA LEU A 314 -18.33 -2.87 -19.65
C LEU A 314 -18.91 -1.54 -20.12
N GLY A 315 -18.72 -1.24 -21.39
CA GLY A 315 -18.82 0.10 -21.92
C GLY A 315 -20.17 0.78 -21.81
N ASN A 316 -21.27 0.06 -22.07
CA ASN A 316 -22.62 0.64 -22.08
C ASN A 316 -23.26 0.72 -20.69
N ALA A 317 -22.60 0.18 -19.67
CA ALA A 317 -23.18 0.09 -18.34
C ALA A 317 -23.35 1.47 -17.69
N GLN A 318 -24.48 1.63 -17.01
CA GLN A 318 -24.83 2.84 -16.25
C GLN A 318 -24.37 2.75 -14.79
N PHE A 319 -24.31 1.53 -14.25
CA PHE A 319 -23.91 1.26 -12.88
C PHE A 319 -22.81 0.21 -12.84
N LEU A 320 -21.75 0.51 -12.11
CA LEU A 320 -20.53 -0.30 -12.01
C LEU A 320 -20.19 -0.55 -10.55
N THR A 321 -19.84 -1.78 -10.20
CA THR A 321 -19.30 -2.14 -8.89
C THR A 321 -18.00 -2.91 -9.09
N THR A 322 -16.95 -2.51 -8.39
CA THR A 322 -15.64 -3.18 -8.43
C THR A 322 -15.36 -3.85 -7.10
N LEU A 323 -15.04 -5.14 -7.12
CA LEU A 323 -14.69 -5.95 -5.96
C LEU A 323 -13.23 -6.39 -6.07
N ASP A 324 -12.45 -6.21 -5.00
CA ASP A 324 -11.07 -6.70 -4.85
C ASP A 324 -11.08 -7.81 -3.79
N LEU A 325 -10.58 -8.99 -4.15
CA LEU A 325 -10.48 -10.10 -3.20
C LEU A 325 -9.36 -9.86 -2.18
N THR A 326 -9.64 -10.09 -0.89
CA THR A 326 -8.68 -9.87 0.19
C THR A 326 -7.51 -10.83 0.07
N LYS A 327 -6.36 -10.32 -0.38
CA LYS A 327 -5.14 -11.11 -0.60
C LYS A 327 -5.45 -12.38 -1.40
N GLY A 328 -6.09 -12.24 -2.57
CA GLY A 328 -6.70 -13.32 -3.36
C GLY A 328 -5.99 -14.67 -3.29
N TYR A 329 -4.70 -14.74 -3.61
CA TYR A 329 -3.93 -16.00 -3.58
C TYR A 329 -3.93 -16.72 -2.22
N TRP A 330 -3.90 -15.98 -1.11
CA TRP A 330 -3.93 -16.57 0.24
C TRP A 330 -5.24 -17.29 0.57
N GLN A 331 -6.28 -17.12 -0.25
CA GLN A 331 -7.56 -17.81 -0.08
C GLN A 331 -7.59 -19.18 -0.77
N ILE A 332 -6.61 -19.48 -1.64
CA ILE A 332 -6.50 -20.76 -2.34
C ILE A 332 -5.55 -21.69 -1.57
N PRO A 333 -6.00 -22.87 -1.12
CA PRO A 333 -5.14 -23.85 -0.46
C PRO A 333 -4.09 -24.46 -1.41
N LEU A 334 -2.94 -24.83 -0.85
CA LEU A 334 -1.92 -25.63 -1.54
C LEU A 334 -2.13 -27.12 -1.25
N THR A 335 -1.89 -27.96 -2.27
CA THR A 335 -1.74 -29.40 -2.11
C THR A 335 -0.58 -29.71 -1.16
N SER A 336 -0.62 -30.84 -0.44
CA SER A 336 0.46 -31.22 0.49
C SER A 336 1.85 -31.24 -0.17
N SER A 337 1.95 -31.71 -1.42
CA SER A 337 3.21 -31.70 -2.19
C SER A 337 3.70 -30.28 -2.50
N ALA A 338 2.79 -29.37 -2.87
CA ALA A 338 3.16 -28.00 -3.17
C ALA A 338 3.62 -27.24 -1.92
N ARG A 339 3.04 -27.52 -0.74
CA ARG A 339 3.45 -26.88 0.53
C ARG A 339 4.95 -27.03 0.76
N GLU A 340 5.46 -28.26 0.69
CA GLU A 340 6.89 -28.55 0.86
C GLU A 340 7.76 -27.72 -0.09
N LYS A 341 7.35 -27.57 -1.36
CA LYS A 341 8.09 -26.82 -2.38
C LYS A 341 8.12 -25.31 -2.11
N THR A 342 7.14 -24.79 -1.39
CA THR A 342 7.07 -23.36 -1.01
C THR A 342 7.88 -23.02 0.26
N ALA A 343 8.62 -23.96 0.82
CA ALA A 343 9.35 -23.76 2.05
C ALA A 343 10.40 -22.63 1.95
N PHE A 344 10.60 -21.92 3.05
CA PHE A 344 11.51 -20.79 3.18
C PHE A 344 12.05 -20.71 4.61
N SER A 345 13.19 -20.03 4.79
CA SER A 345 13.78 -19.86 6.12
C SER A 345 13.88 -18.39 6.52
N THR A 346 13.60 -18.11 7.78
CA THR A 346 13.82 -16.84 8.47
C THR A 346 14.88 -17.04 9.56
N PRO A 347 15.40 -15.97 10.19
CA PRO A 347 16.28 -16.12 11.35
C PRO A 347 15.66 -16.91 12.51
N SER A 348 14.32 -16.93 12.62
CA SER A 348 13.58 -17.63 13.66
C SER A 348 13.22 -19.09 13.35
N GLY A 349 13.36 -19.57 12.11
CA GLY A 349 12.95 -20.93 11.80
C GLY A 349 12.79 -21.24 10.31
N HIS A 350 12.21 -22.41 10.04
CA HIS A 350 11.90 -22.88 8.71
C HIS A 350 10.40 -23.11 8.57
N TRP A 351 9.82 -22.58 7.51
CA TRP A 351 8.38 -22.44 7.34
C TRP A 351 7.96 -22.84 5.94
N GLN A 352 6.71 -23.24 5.78
CA GLN A 352 6.09 -23.52 4.48
C GLN A 352 4.70 -22.91 4.40
N TYR A 353 4.24 -22.60 3.20
CA TYR A 353 2.90 -22.07 2.99
C TYR A 353 1.85 -23.18 2.97
N LYS A 354 0.65 -22.86 3.48
CA LYS A 354 -0.55 -23.71 3.39
C LYS A 354 -1.50 -23.28 2.28
N VAL A 355 -1.31 -22.06 1.80
CA VAL A 355 -2.12 -21.36 0.80
C VAL A 355 -1.18 -20.75 -0.24
N VAL A 356 -1.68 -20.40 -1.41
CA VAL A 356 -0.83 -19.94 -2.52
C VAL A 356 -0.10 -18.65 -2.15
N PRO A 357 1.25 -18.65 -2.05
CA PRO A 357 2.01 -17.43 -1.83
C PRO A 357 2.14 -16.62 -3.11
N PHE A 358 2.37 -15.32 -2.95
CA PHE A 358 2.72 -14.45 -4.07
C PHE A 358 4.06 -14.86 -4.67
N GLY A 359 4.16 -14.84 -6.00
CA GLY A 359 5.41 -15.07 -6.74
C GLY A 359 5.52 -16.43 -7.42
N LEU A 360 4.59 -17.36 -7.21
CA LEU A 360 4.48 -18.59 -7.98
C LEU A 360 3.94 -18.30 -9.39
N HIS A 361 4.60 -18.82 -10.43
CA HIS A 361 4.24 -18.52 -11.82
C HIS A 361 2.92 -19.17 -12.31
N GLY A 362 2.48 -20.27 -11.69
CA GLY A 362 1.22 -20.95 -12.02
C GLY A 362 0.02 -20.46 -11.21
N ALA A 363 0.26 -19.65 -10.17
CA ALA A 363 -0.80 -19.13 -9.31
C ALA A 363 -1.86 -18.30 -10.08
N PRO A 364 -1.49 -17.40 -11.02
CA PRO A 364 -2.48 -16.64 -11.80
C PRO A 364 -3.43 -17.54 -12.59
N ALA A 365 -2.93 -18.63 -13.17
CA ALA A 365 -3.71 -19.56 -13.97
C ALA A 365 -4.76 -20.31 -13.12
N THR A 366 -4.34 -20.81 -11.95
CA THR A 366 -5.26 -21.45 -10.99
C THR A 366 -6.30 -20.45 -10.50
N PHE A 367 -5.89 -19.22 -10.21
CA PHE A 367 -6.79 -18.17 -9.74
C PHE A 367 -7.83 -17.78 -10.80
N GLN A 368 -7.39 -17.55 -12.04
CA GLN A 368 -8.31 -17.20 -13.13
C GLN A 368 -9.31 -18.34 -13.38
N ARG A 369 -8.88 -19.60 -13.32
CA ARG A 369 -9.78 -20.75 -13.44
C ARG A 369 -10.84 -20.78 -12.34
N LEU A 370 -10.45 -20.51 -11.09
CA LEU A 370 -11.39 -20.39 -9.97
C LEU A 370 -12.42 -19.30 -10.23
N VAL A 371 -11.98 -18.10 -10.62
CA VAL A 371 -12.85 -16.96 -10.90
C VAL A 371 -13.78 -17.23 -12.08
N ASP A 372 -13.29 -17.84 -13.16
CA ASP A 372 -14.11 -18.22 -14.32
C ASP A 372 -15.20 -19.22 -13.93
N THR A 373 -14.89 -20.18 -13.05
CA THR A 373 -15.88 -21.12 -12.51
C THR A 373 -16.93 -20.41 -11.66
N LEU A 374 -16.50 -19.48 -10.79
CA LEU A 374 -17.38 -18.72 -9.91
C LEU A 374 -18.31 -17.79 -10.69
N LEU A 375 -17.79 -17.09 -11.70
CA LEU A 375 -18.53 -16.10 -12.46
C LEU A 375 -19.28 -16.69 -13.65
N ARG A 376 -19.16 -18.00 -13.92
CA ARG A 376 -19.90 -18.65 -15.01
C ARG A 376 -21.41 -18.36 -14.99
N PRO A 377 -22.12 -18.41 -13.85
CA PRO A 377 -23.54 -18.07 -13.77
C PRO A 377 -23.83 -16.57 -13.94
N HIS A 378 -22.80 -15.73 -13.82
CA HIS A 378 -22.89 -14.26 -13.77
C HIS A 378 -22.21 -13.59 -14.98
N ASN A 379 -21.82 -14.36 -16.01
CA ASN A 379 -20.95 -13.90 -17.09
C ASN A 379 -21.57 -12.81 -17.99
N SER A 380 -22.88 -12.61 -17.91
CA SER A 380 -23.64 -11.65 -18.70
C SER A 380 -23.53 -10.23 -18.14
N TYR A 381 -23.28 -10.09 -16.83
CA TYR A 381 -23.21 -8.82 -16.11
C TYR A 381 -21.96 -8.69 -15.22
N SER A 382 -20.99 -9.58 -15.38
CA SER A 382 -19.72 -9.51 -14.68
C SER A 382 -18.55 -9.89 -15.57
N ALA A 383 -17.42 -9.28 -15.26
CA ALA A 383 -16.13 -9.55 -15.86
C ALA A 383 -15.10 -9.61 -14.73
N ALA A 384 -14.05 -10.40 -14.92
CA ALA A 384 -12.96 -10.43 -13.96
C ALA A 384 -11.62 -10.70 -14.62
N TYR A 385 -10.59 -10.21 -13.96
CA TYR A 385 -9.21 -10.46 -14.30
C TYR A 385 -8.44 -10.66 -13.00
N LEU A 386 -8.08 -11.91 -12.72
CA LEU A 386 -7.54 -12.31 -11.43
C LEU A 386 -8.42 -11.80 -10.27
N ASP A 387 -7.84 -11.08 -9.30
CA ASP A 387 -8.48 -10.61 -8.07
C ASP A 387 -9.50 -9.47 -8.29
N ASP A 388 -9.47 -8.82 -9.47
CA ASP A 388 -10.32 -7.68 -9.81
C ASP A 388 -11.61 -8.15 -10.50
N ILE A 389 -12.72 -8.14 -9.77
CA ILE A 389 -14.05 -8.46 -10.29
C ILE A 389 -14.81 -7.15 -10.52
N ILE A 390 -15.47 -7.03 -11.67
CA ILE A 390 -16.33 -5.89 -11.99
C ILE A 390 -17.73 -6.38 -12.36
N ILE A 391 -18.73 -5.70 -11.82
CA ILE A 391 -20.16 -5.96 -12.01
C ILE A 391 -20.74 -4.75 -12.70
N TYR A 392 -21.55 -4.96 -13.73
CA TYR A 392 -22.03 -3.90 -14.59
C TYR A 392 -23.49 -4.11 -14.98
N SER A 393 -24.27 -3.03 -14.98
CA SER A 393 -25.72 -3.10 -15.20
C SER A 393 -26.26 -1.81 -15.83
N ASP A 394 -27.39 -1.94 -16.54
CA ASP A 394 -28.08 -0.81 -17.17
C ASP A 394 -29.10 -0.17 -16.24
N THR A 395 -29.76 -0.96 -15.39
CA THR A 395 -30.76 -0.47 -14.43
C THR A 395 -30.29 -0.64 -12.99
N TRP A 396 -30.73 0.26 -12.12
CA TRP A 396 -30.39 0.23 -10.70
C TRP A 396 -30.92 -1.02 -10.00
N LYS A 397 -32.15 -1.41 -10.31
CA LYS A 397 -32.81 -2.58 -9.72
C LYS A 397 -32.03 -3.86 -10.03
N ASP A 398 -31.62 -4.04 -11.28
CA ASP A 398 -30.82 -5.21 -11.68
C ASP A 398 -29.44 -5.15 -11.02
N HIS A 399 -28.84 -3.96 -10.90
CA HIS A 399 -27.53 -3.79 -10.28
C HIS A 399 -27.50 -4.30 -8.84
N VAL A 400 -28.47 -3.92 -8.02
CA VAL A 400 -28.55 -4.39 -6.62
C VAL A 400 -28.66 -5.91 -6.55
N GLN A 401 -29.52 -6.50 -7.39
CA GLN A 401 -29.71 -7.96 -7.44
C GLN A 401 -28.45 -8.71 -7.89
N GLN A 402 -27.77 -8.19 -8.92
CA GLN A 402 -26.55 -8.76 -9.48
C GLN A 402 -25.37 -8.69 -8.51
N VAL A 403 -25.22 -7.56 -7.80
CA VAL A 403 -24.22 -7.41 -6.74
C VAL A 403 -24.47 -8.44 -5.63
N LEU A 404 -25.70 -8.53 -5.13
CA LEU A 404 -26.06 -9.53 -4.11
C LEU A 404 -25.79 -10.96 -4.57
N ALA A 405 -26.16 -11.30 -5.80
CA ALA A 405 -25.96 -12.64 -6.35
C ALA A 405 -24.47 -13.04 -6.35
N ILE A 406 -23.59 -12.13 -6.78
CA ILE A 406 -22.15 -12.38 -6.78
C ILE A 406 -21.58 -12.47 -5.36
N LEU A 407 -22.02 -11.59 -4.45
CA LEU A 407 -21.57 -11.66 -3.04
C LEU A 407 -21.97 -12.99 -2.40
N HIS A 408 -23.17 -13.51 -2.66
CA HIS A 408 -23.57 -14.84 -2.21
C HIS A 408 -22.70 -15.96 -2.80
N THR A 409 -22.39 -15.91 -4.10
CA THR A 409 -21.49 -16.88 -4.74
C THR A 409 -20.10 -16.86 -4.11
N LEU A 410 -19.57 -15.68 -3.76
CA LEU A 410 -18.28 -15.54 -3.06
C LEU A 410 -18.34 -16.15 -1.65
N ILE A 411 -19.44 -15.94 -0.92
CA ILE A 411 -19.66 -16.55 0.41
C ILE A 411 -19.64 -18.07 0.31
N GLN A 412 -20.43 -18.64 -0.61
CA GLN A 412 -20.51 -20.08 -0.81
C GLN A 412 -19.15 -20.69 -1.18
N ALA A 413 -18.33 -19.93 -1.90
CA ALA A 413 -16.97 -20.30 -2.26
C ALA A 413 -15.95 -20.13 -1.13
N GLY A 414 -16.34 -19.58 0.02
CA GLY A 414 -15.43 -19.27 1.13
C GLY A 414 -14.46 -18.12 0.85
N LEU A 415 -14.77 -17.26 -0.13
CA LEU A 415 -13.95 -16.11 -0.51
C LEU A 415 -14.40 -14.84 0.22
N ARG A 416 -13.44 -13.95 0.48
CA ARG A 416 -13.65 -12.66 1.16
C ARG A 416 -13.12 -11.51 0.31
N ILE A 417 -13.82 -10.37 0.36
CA ILE A 417 -13.49 -9.13 -0.35
C ILE A 417 -12.93 -8.06 0.60
N ASN A 418 -12.11 -7.17 0.04
CA ASN A 418 -11.44 -6.12 0.78
C ASN A 418 -12.29 -4.85 0.83
N PRO A 419 -12.87 -4.46 1.98
CA PRO A 419 -13.76 -3.30 2.08
C PRO A 419 -13.13 -2.00 1.60
N LYS A 420 -11.84 -1.79 1.87
CA LYS A 420 -11.15 -0.53 1.54
C LYS A 420 -10.91 -0.35 0.04
N LYS A 421 -10.94 -1.44 -0.72
CA LYS A 421 -10.66 -1.45 -2.16
C LYS A 421 -11.86 -1.79 -3.02
N CYS A 422 -12.96 -2.23 -2.42
CA CYS A 422 -14.22 -2.39 -3.11
C CYS A 422 -14.93 -1.04 -3.24
N PHE A 423 -15.56 -0.82 -4.38
CA PHE A 423 -16.35 0.38 -4.68
C PHE A 423 -17.68 -0.03 -5.30
N PHE A 424 -18.77 0.53 -4.80
CA PHE A 424 -20.13 0.10 -5.08
C PHE A 424 -20.96 1.20 -5.76
N GLY A 425 -21.68 0.85 -6.82
CA GLY A 425 -22.62 1.73 -7.53
C GLY A 425 -21.98 2.99 -8.14
N LEU A 426 -20.85 2.83 -8.83
CA LEU A 426 -20.15 3.87 -9.56
C LEU A 426 -20.80 4.14 -10.93
N GLN A 427 -20.72 5.38 -11.42
CA GLN A 427 -21.00 5.69 -12.84
C GLN A 427 -19.77 5.47 -13.72
N GLU A 428 -18.58 5.77 -13.19
CA GLU A 428 -17.30 5.48 -13.81
C GLU A 428 -16.41 4.74 -12.80
N ALA A 429 -15.80 3.63 -13.24
CA ALA A 429 -14.96 2.77 -12.41
C ALA A 429 -13.54 2.67 -12.97
N LYS A 430 -12.57 2.54 -12.05
CA LYS A 430 -11.19 2.22 -12.42
C LYS A 430 -11.07 0.71 -12.56
N TYR A 431 -10.73 0.23 -13.75
CA TYR A 431 -10.61 -1.20 -14.02
C TYR A 431 -9.44 -1.45 -14.99
N LEU A 432 -8.49 -2.31 -14.61
CA LEU A 432 -7.32 -2.70 -15.42
C LEU A 432 -6.50 -1.53 -16.00
N GLY A 433 -6.42 -0.41 -15.26
CA GLY A 433 -5.69 0.79 -15.70
C GLY A 433 -6.45 1.69 -16.69
N TYR A 434 -7.75 1.45 -16.84
CA TYR A 434 -8.70 2.25 -17.57
C TYR A 434 -9.74 2.84 -16.63
N LEU A 435 -10.34 3.95 -17.04
CA LEU A 435 -11.57 4.48 -16.50
C LEU A 435 -12.70 4.08 -17.45
N VAL A 436 -13.64 3.28 -16.96
CA VAL A 436 -14.76 2.71 -17.74
C VAL A 436 -16.08 3.21 -17.20
N GLY A 437 -17.04 3.52 -18.07
CA GLY A 437 -18.40 3.88 -17.68
C GLY A 437 -19.04 4.92 -18.61
N GLY A 438 -20.36 5.01 -18.56
CA GLY A 438 -21.13 6.01 -19.31
C GLY A 438 -20.95 5.93 -20.83
N GLY A 439 -20.76 4.74 -21.40
CA GLY A 439 -20.52 4.55 -22.83
C GLY A 439 -19.06 4.72 -23.27
N THR A 440 -18.15 5.06 -22.36
CA THR A 440 -16.78 5.48 -22.71
C THR A 440 -15.70 4.66 -22.01
N VAL A 441 -14.57 4.49 -22.69
CA VAL A 441 -13.36 3.88 -22.14
C VAL A 441 -12.22 4.87 -22.30
N ARG A 442 -11.56 5.22 -21.19
CA ARG A 442 -10.46 6.20 -21.16
C ARG A 442 -9.25 5.60 -20.43
N PRO A 443 -8.01 5.96 -20.79
CA PRO A 443 -6.86 5.60 -19.97
C PRO A 443 -6.90 6.31 -18.62
N GLN A 444 -6.35 5.70 -17.58
CA GLN A 444 -6.23 6.34 -16.27
C GLN A 444 -5.15 7.45 -16.29
N CYS A 445 -5.50 8.68 -15.88
CA CYS A 445 -4.60 9.84 -15.93
C CYS A 445 -3.24 9.58 -15.25
N SER A 446 -3.21 8.91 -14.09
CA SER A 446 -1.96 8.64 -13.37
C SER A 446 -0.97 7.75 -14.13
N LYS A 447 -1.46 6.89 -15.03
CA LYS A 447 -0.60 6.05 -15.89
C LYS A 447 -0.09 6.84 -17.08
N ILE A 448 -0.93 7.71 -17.66
CA ILE A 448 -0.51 8.65 -18.70
C ILE A 448 0.55 9.62 -18.14
N ASP A 449 0.35 10.17 -16.94
CA ASP A 449 1.30 11.06 -16.28
C ASP A 449 2.69 10.44 -16.16
N ALA A 450 2.77 9.13 -15.88
CA ALA A 450 4.02 8.40 -15.83
C ALA A 450 4.70 8.29 -17.21
N ILE A 451 3.92 8.15 -18.29
CA ILE A 451 4.41 8.16 -19.67
C ILE A 451 4.90 9.55 -20.05
N VAL A 452 4.16 10.61 -19.69
CA VAL A 452 4.53 12.01 -19.94
C VAL A 452 5.81 12.39 -19.20
N ARG A 453 5.98 11.93 -17.97
CA ARG A 453 7.18 12.18 -17.16
C ARG A 453 8.30 11.17 -17.43
N TRP A 454 8.10 10.24 -18.37
CA TRP A 454 9.09 9.21 -18.65
C TRP A 454 10.39 9.86 -19.15
N PRO A 455 11.55 9.57 -18.51
CA PRO A 455 12.82 10.14 -18.91
C PRO A 455 13.29 9.52 -20.22
N ARG A 456 14.10 10.26 -20.99
CA ARG A 456 14.70 9.76 -22.24
C ARG A 456 15.39 8.40 -22.01
N PRO A 457 14.95 7.32 -22.67
CA PRO A 457 15.59 6.01 -22.56
C PRO A 457 17.04 6.03 -23.03
N ILE A 458 17.96 5.52 -22.20
CA ILE A 458 19.40 5.42 -22.50
C ILE A 458 19.83 3.99 -22.86
N SER A 459 18.96 3.01 -22.64
CA SER A 459 19.24 1.59 -22.88
C SER A 459 18.12 0.89 -23.61
N LYS A 460 18.46 -0.16 -24.35
CA LYS A 460 17.49 -0.98 -25.08
C LYS A 460 16.36 -1.52 -24.21
N ARG A 461 16.66 -1.93 -22.97
CA ARG A 461 15.65 -2.37 -21.99
C ARG A 461 14.67 -1.26 -21.61
N GLN A 462 15.15 -0.02 -21.48
CA GLN A 462 14.28 1.12 -21.19
C GLN A 462 13.41 1.49 -22.40
N VAL A 463 13.92 1.39 -23.64
CA VAL A 463 13.11 1.56 -24.85
C VAL A 463 12.00 0.51 -24.91
N GLN A 464 12.35 -0.77 -24.67
CA GLN A 464 11.39 -1.87 -24.62
C GLN A 464 10.33 -1.67 -23.52
N ALA A 465 10.74 -1.19 -22.34
CA ALA A 465 9.81 -0.88 -21.26
C ALA A 465 8.84 0.26 -21.62
N PHE A 466 9.36 1.34 -22.23
CA PHE A 466 8.53 2.44 -22.72
C PHE A 466 7.55 1.98 -23.79
N LEU A 467 8.03 1.28 -24.83
CA LEU A 467 7.19 0.75 -25.91
C LEU A 467 6.16 -0.24 -25.40
N GLY A 468 6.50 -1.09 -24.43
CA GLY A 468 5.54 -2.00 -23.80
C GLY A 468 4.40 -1.26 -23.13
N LEU A 469 4.71 -0.19 -22.39
CA LEU A 469 3.69 0.64 -21.73
C LEU A 469 2.88 1.47 -22.73
N ALA A 470 3.52 2.07 -23.72
CA ALA A 470 2.84 2.83 -24.77
C ALA A 470 1.94 1.92 -25.62
N SER A 471 2.41 0.72 -25.95
CA SER A 471 1.64 -0.29 -26.70
C SER A 471 0.42 -0.79 -25.94
N TYR A 472 0.42 -0.75 -24.60
CA TYR A 472 -0.77 -1.07 -23.81
C TYR A 472 -1.94 -0.12 -24.14
N TYR A 473 -1.63 1.14 -24.46
CA TYR A 473 -2.60 2.18 -24.80
C TYR A 473 -2.70 2.44 -26.31
N ARG A 474 -2.16 1.55 -27.16
CA ARG A 474 -2.08 1.76 -28.63
C ARG A 474 -3.40 2.08 -29.31
N ARG A 475 -4.53 1.57 -28.78
CA ARG A 475 -5.89 1.80 -29.28
C ARG A 475 -6.31 3.28 -29.24
N PHE A 476 -5.68 4.07 -28.36
CA PHE A 476 -5.93 5.50 -28.24
C PHE A 476 -4.95 6.33 -29.08
N VAL A 477 -4.09 5.70 -29.87
CA VAL A 477 -3.07 6.39 -30.64
C VAL A 477 -3.26 6.07 -32.12
N PRO A 478 -3.82 7.00 -32.90
CA PRO A 478 -3.94 6.83 -34.35
C PRO A 478 -2.58 6.56 -34.98
N ARG A 479 -2.49 5.52 -35.82
CA ARG A 479 -1.25 5.11 -36.50
C ARG A 479 -0.09 4.81 -35.54
N PHE A 480 -0.38 4.17 -34.40
CA PHE A 480 0.62 3.83 -33.38
C PHE A 480 1.86 3.13 -33.96
N SER A 481 1.69 2.14 -34.85
CA SER A 481 2.78 1.38 -35.44
C SER A 481 3.77 2.26 -36.22
N GLU A 482 3.27 3.25 -36.95
CA GLU A 482 4.08 4.22 -37.70
C GLU A 482 4.87 5.10 -36.72
N ARG A 483 4.18 5.70 -35.75
CA ARG A 483 4.78 6.58 -34.72
C ARG A 483 5.82 5.85 -33.88
N ALA A 484 5.60 4.57 -33.58
CA ALA A 484 6.50 3.75 -32.77
C ALA A 484 7.64 3.08 -33.56
N SER A 485 7.60 3.12 -34.90
CA SER A 485 8.58 2.45 -35.76
C SER A 485 10.03 2.88 -35.47
N PRO A 486 10.37 4.19 -35.38
CA PRO A 486 11.74 4.62 -35.10
C PRO A 486 12.29 4.12 -33.76
N LEU A 487 11.43 3.97 -32.76
CA LEU A 487 11.81 3.43 -31.44
C LEU A 487 11.90 1.90 -31.47
N THR A 488 11.03 1.24 -32.22
CA THR A 488 11.04 -0.23 -32.37
C THR A 488 12.32 -0.69 -33.03
N ASP A 489 12.84 0.08 -33.99
CA ASP A 489 14.11 -0.17 -34.67
C ASP A 489 15.30 -0.22 -33.71
N LEU A 490 15.29 0.63 -32.68
CA LEU A 490 16.31 0.63 -31.62
C LEU A 490 16.28 -0.66 -30.76
N THR A 491 15.19 -1.43 -30.82
CA THR A 491 15.03 -2.68 -30.06
C THR A 491 15.37 -3.94 -30.87
N LYS A 492 15.66 -3.83 -32.17
CA LYS A 492 16.00 -4.98 -33.04
C LYS A 492 17.22 -5.74 -32.53
N LYS A 493 17.30 -7.06 -32.75
CA LYS A 493 18.40 -7.92 -32.25
C LYS A 493 19.81 -7.42 -32.66
N ARG A 494 19.93 -6.84 -33.86
CA ARG A 494 21.18 -6.28 -34.40
C ARG A 494 21.54 -4.88 -33.88
N ALA A 495 20.63 -4.21 -33.16
CA ALA A 495 20.87 -2.87 -32.61
C ALA A 495 21.74 -2.93 -31.34
N PRO A 496 22.63 -1.93 -31.12
CA PRO A 496 23.52 -1.89 -29.97
C PRO A 496 22.76 -1.80 -28.63
N LEU A 497 23.35 -2.34 -27.56
CA LEU A 497 22.73 -2.33 -26.21
C LEU A 497 22.62 -0.91 -25.63
N LYS A 498 23.63 -0.08 -25.89
CA LYS A 498 23.60 1.37 -25.64
C LYS A 498 22.96 2.03 -26.85
N VAL A 499 21.85 2.71 -26.61
CA VAL A 499 21.00 3.25 -27.67
C VAL A 499 21.66 4.51 -28.22
N VAL A 500 21.93 4.54 -29.52
CA VAL A 500 22.25 5.78 -30.23
C VAL A 500 20.93 6.47 -30.51
N TRP A 501 20.71 7.59 -29.82
CA TRP A 501 19.42 8.26 -29.84
C TRP A 501 19.46 9.44 -30.81
N SER A 502 18.81 9.26 -31.96
CA SER A 502 18.72 10.25 -33.04
C SER A 502 17.60 11.25 -32.82
N ASP A 503 17.59 12.33 -33.59
CA ASP A 503 16.50 13.31 -33.61
C ASP A 503 15.17 12.69 -34.07
N VAL A 504 15.23 11.69 -34.97
CA VAL A 504 14.06 10.91 -35.39
C VAL A 504 13.47 10.11 -34.23
N ALA A 505 14.33 9.51 -33.39
CA ALA A 505 13.89 8.80 -32.19
C ALA A 505 13.33 9.76 -31.13
N GLU A 506 13.92 10.94 -30.97
CA GLU A 506 13.39 11.99 -30.08
C GLU A 506 12.02 12.49 -30.54
N ALA A 507 11.85 12.74 -31.84
CA ALA A 507 10.58 13.15 -32.43
C ALA A 507 9.51 12.08 -32.22
N ALA A 508 9.80 10.81 -32.50
CA ALA A 508 8.89 9.69 -32.27
C ALA A 508 8.51 9.53 -30.79
N PHE A 509 9.48 9.70 -29.89
CA PHE A 509 9.25 9.63 -28.44
C PHE A 509 8.33 10.75 -27.94
N CYS A 510 8.59 12.00 -28.35
CA CYS A 510 7.76 13.15 -28.01
C CYS A 510 6.36 13.04 -28.64
N ASP A 511 6.27 12.59 -29.89
CA ASP A 511 5.01 12.42 -30.61
C ASP A 511 4.11 11.37 -29.94
N LEU A 512 4.66 10.20 -29.55
CA LEU A 512 3.90 9.19 -28.80
C LEU A 512 3.42 9.71 -27.44
N LYS A 513 4.25 10.50 -26.73
CA LYS A 513 3.86 11.10 -25.46
C LYS A 513 2.72 12.09 -25.66
N LEU A 514 2.79 12.91 -26.71
CA LEU A 514 1.75 13.88 -27.04
C LEU A 514 0.45 13.18 -27.45
N ALA A 515 0.53 12.18 -28.34
CA ALA A 515 -0.63 11.44 -28.82
C ALA A 515 -1.38 10.71 -27.70
N LEU A 516 -0.66 10.20 -26.68
CA LEU A 516 -1.27 9.57 -25.50
C LEU A 516 -1.89 10.60 -24.52
N THR A 517 -1.53 11.88 -24.62
CA THR A 517 -2.12 12.97 -23.81
C THR A 517 -3.26 13.69 -24.50
N SER A 518 -3.23 13.80 -25.82
CA SER A 518 -4.33 14.33 -26.61
C SER A 518 -5.43 13.29 -26.63
N ALA A 519 -6.46 13.41 -25.79
CA ALA A 519 -7.44 12.36 -25.57
C ALA A 519 -8.26 12.02 -26.82
N PRO A 520 -8.21 10.79 -27.38
CA PRO A 520 -9.37 10.19 -28.00
C PRO A 520 -10.12 9.39 -26.94
N VAL A 521 -11.38 9.76 -26.72
CA VAL A 521 -12.32 8.93 -25.97
C VAL A 521 -12.81 7.84 -26.92
N LEU A 522 -12.43 6.59 -26.66
CA LEU A 522 -13.05 5.48 -27.37
C LEU A 522 -14.47 5.31 -26.83
N LYS A 523 -15.44 5.32 -27.74
CA LYS A 523 -16.79 4.87 -27.41
C LYS A 523 -16.79 3.35 -27.35
N SER A 524 -17.69 2.82 -26.55
CA SER A 524 -17.84 1.38 -26.41
C SER A 524 -18.56 0.81 -27.62
N PRO A 525 -18.15 -0.36 -28.14
CA PRO A 525 -18.78 -0.93 -29.32
C PRO A 525 -20.24 -1.28 -29.01
N ASN A 526 -21.15 -0.77 -29.83
CA ASN A 526 -22.56 -1.11 -29.78
C ASN A 526 -22.90 -2.03 -30.95
N PHE A 527 -23.07 -3.32 -30.68
CA PHE A 527 -23.32 -4.33 -31.70
C PHE A 527 -24.65 -4.17 -32.45
N ASN A 528 -25.53 -3.26 -32.01
CA ASN A 528 -26.76 -2.91 -32.73
C ASN A 528 -26.53 -1.88 -33.86
N PHE A 529 -25.35 -1.28 -33.94
CA PHE A 529 -24.98 -0.33 -34.99
C PHE A 529 -23.96 -0.93 -35.96
N PRO A 530 -23.98 -0.54 -37.25
CA PRO A 530 -22.98 -0.98 -38.22
C PRO A 530 -21.58 -0.48 -37.82
N PHE A 531 -20.58 -1.32 -38.06
CA PHE A 531 -19.17 -0.96 -37.91
C PHE A 531 -18.63 -0.36 -39.21
N ILE A 532 -17.85 0.71 -39.08
CA ILE A 532 -17.13 1.36 -40.17
C ILE A 532 -15.64 1.07 -39.96
N LEU A 533 -15.00 0.44 -40.94
CA LEU A 533 -13.56 0.17 -40.90
C LEU A 533 -12.87 1.08 -41.92
N GLN A 534 -12.04 1.98 -41.41
CA GLN A 534 -11.18 2.83 -42.23
C GLN A 534 -9.76 2.28 -42.17
N THR A 535 -9.18 1.99 -43.33
CA THR A 535 -7.81 1.47 -43.43
C THR A 535 -6.97 2.36 -44.31
N ASP A 536 -5.72 2.58 -43.90
CA ASP A 536 -4.70 3.28 -44.67
C ASP A 536 -3.38 2.50 -44.57
N ALA A 537 -2.57 2.52 -45.63
CA ALA A 537 -1.34 1.73 -45.71
C ALA A 537 -0.22 2.51 -46.41
N LEU A 538 0.98 2.41 -45.84
CA LEU A 538 2.23 2.97 -46.35
C LEU A 538 3.32 1.88 -46.32
N ASP A 539 4.42 2.08 -47.04
CA ASP A 539 5.56 1.13 -47.09
C ASP A 539 6.14 0.79 -45.69
N THR A 540 5.94 1.67 -44.72
CA THR A 540 6.45 1.55 -43.35
C THR A 540 5.44 0.98 -42.36
N GLY A 541 4.16 0.86 -42.71
CA GLY A 541 3.12 0.36 -41.80
C GLY A 541 1.68 0.46 -42.30
N LEU A 542 0.79 -0.24 -41.60
CA LEU A 542 -0.65 -0.24 -41.84
C LEU A 542 -1.37 0.40 -40.65
N GLY A 543 -2.31 1.29 -40.93
CA GLY A 543 -3.22 1.92 -39.98
C GLY A 543 -4.65 1.47 -40.23
N ALA A 544 -5.39 1.20 -39.16
CA ALA A 544 -6.82 0.97 -39.23
C ALA A 544 -7.50 1.65 -38.04
N VAL A 545 -8.69 2.18 -38.26
CA VAL A 545 -9.58 2.70 -37.22
C VAL A 545 -10.92 2.01 -37.39
N LEU A 546 -11.44 1.42 -36.32
CA LEU A 546 -12.79 0.90 -36.28
C LEU A 546 -13.68 1.94 -35.59
N SER A 547 -14.75 2.36 -36.24
CA SER A 547 -15.66 3.40 -35.77
C SER A 547 -17.13 3.00 -35.93
N GLN A 548 -18.01 3.74 -35.26
CA GLN A 548 -19.46 3.62 -35.40
C GLN A 548 -20.09 5.02 -35.47
N CYS A 549 -21.14 5.15 -36.27
CA CYS A 549 -21.93 6.39 -36.32
C CYS A 549 -22.99 6.35 -35.21
N ILE A 550 -22.85 7.23 -34.22
CA ILE A 550 -23.78 7.38 -33.09
C ILE A 550 -24.20 8.84 -33.03
N ASP A 551 -25.50 9.12 -33.01
CA ASP A 551 -26.07 10.48 -32.99
C ASP A 551 -25.62 11.36 -34.18
N GLY A 552 -25.38 10.76 -35.34
CA GLY A 552 -24.97 11.48 -36.56
C GLY A 552 -23.49 11.84 -36.63
N ALA A 553 -22.68 11.42 -35.65
CA ALA A 553 -21.23 11.60 -35.63
C ALA A 553 -20.49 10.25 -35.61
N GLU A 554 -19.36 10.17 -36.34
CA GLU A 554 -18.48 9.01 -36.34
C GLU A 554 -17.59 9.02 -35.09
N HIS A 555 -17.61 7.91 -34.34
CA HIS A 555 -16.82 7.76 -33.13
C HIS A 555 -15.94 6.52 -33.20
N PRO A 556 -14.65 6.60 -32.81
CA PRO A 556 -13.76 5.45 -32.77
C PRO A 556 -14.15 4.52 -31.62
N VAL A 557 -14.18 3.21 -31.91
CA VAL A 557 -14.49 2.13 -30.96
C VAL A 557 -13.32 1.16 -30.76
N MET A 558 -12.35 1.12 -31.69
CA MET A 558 -11.09 0.38 -31.54
C MET A 558 -9.94 0.99 -32.35
#